data_AF-A0A4S2FQ72-F1
#
_entry.id   AF-A0A4S2FQ72-F1
#
_cell.length_a   1.000
_cell.length_b   1.000
_cell.length_c   1.000
_cell.angle_alpha   90.00
_cell.angle_beta   90.00
_cell.angle_gamma   90.00
#
_symmetry.space_group_name_H-M   'P 1'
#
loop_
_entity.id
_entity.type
_entity.pdbx_description
1 polymer ?
#
loop_
_entity_poly.entity_id
_entity_poly.type
_entity_poly.pdbx_seq_one_letter_code
_entity_poly.pdbx_strand_id
1 'polypeptide(L)'
;MKAKTPYQKRIVELNKTVRSLPNEVIVWAKEYALHHPAVRRKNNVTVCAMCGNAMVYSGSERNVKCMEYGRHVRIIESETWKAIKGNIKGWFSTLNVIDGIQLQRTFEIRCRYYLDGRDHQYYIRELSRHWLSPQGELAITALPRMMGQFLDCFPLVGKIELRGTSQMVYDYIADNSELYPDIQLISSLSELTYNDIRGTGSQTFIRDAIALTNGKQ
;
A
#
# COMPACT_ATOMS: atom_id res chain seq x y z
N MET A 1 1.13 -14.94 17.15
CA MET A 1 0.30 -15.74 18.08
C MET A 1 0.33 -17.20 17.65
N LYS A 2 0.04 -18.17 18.52
CA LYS A 2 -0.12 -19.57 18.10
C LYS A 2 -1.46 -19.75 17.38
N ALA A 3 -1.47 -20.54 16.30
CA ALA A 3 -2.69 -20.91 15.60
C ALA A 3 -3.57 -21.79 16.48
N LYS A 4 -4.81 -21.37 16.72
CA LYS A 4 -5.79 -22.07 17.56
C LYS A 4 -6.84 -22.79 16.73
N THR A 5 -7.36 -22.13 15.71
CA THR A 5 -8.43 -22.68 14.85
C THR A 5 -7.86 -23.50 13.68
N PRO A 6 -8.62 -24.43 13.09
CA PRO A 6 -8.24 -25.13 11.86
C PRO A 6 -7.89 -24.17 10.73
N TYR A 7 -8.69 -23.10 10.57
CA TYR A 7 -8.43 -22.05 9.57
C TYR A 7 -7.06 -21.37 9.80
N GLN A 8 -6.75 -20.95 11.03
CA GLN A 8 -5.46 -20.35 11.35
C GLN A 8 -4.28 -21.29 11.07
N LYS A 9 -4.43 -22.59 11.34
CA LYS A 9 -3.38 -23.58 11.03
C LYS A 9 -3.15 -23.68 9.53
N ARG A 10 -4.23 -23.73 8.73
CA ARG A 10 -4.14 -23.70 7.26
C ARG A 10 -3.45 -22.43 6.75
N ILE A 11 -3.78 -21.26 7.30
CA ILE A 11 -3.16 -20.00 6.93
C ILE A 11 -1.67 -19.97 7.27
N VAL A 12 -1.24 -20.55 8.40
CA VAL A 12 0.20 -20.64 8.73
C VAL A 12 0.98 -21.46 7.69
N GLU A 13 0.39 -22.53 7.15
CA GLU A 13 1.02 -23.32 6.09
C GLU A 13 1.00 -22.59 4.73
N LEU A 14 -0.13 -22.02 4.33
CA LEU A 14 -0.23 -21.23 3.09
C LEU A 14 0.67 -19.99 3.10
N ASN A 15 0.89 -19.38 4.27
CA ASN A 15 1.79 -18.23 4.41
C ASN A 15 3.22 -18.53 3.95
N LYS A 16 3.66 -19.80 4.01
CA LYS A 16 4.98 -20.26 3.54
C LYS A 16 5.06 -20.39 2.01
N THR A 17 3.93 -20.53 1.32
CA THR A 17 3.87 -20.75 -0.12
C THR A 17 3.70 -19.45 -0.93
N VAL A 18 3.44 -18.32 -0.25
CA VAL A 18 3.28 -17.01 -0.88
C VAL A 18 4.56 -16.60 -1.61
N ARG A 19 4.43 -16.33 -2.91
CA ARG A 19 5.55 -15.95 -3.78
C ARG A 19 6.00 -14.50 -3.56
N SER A 20 7.23 -14.21 -3.97
CA SER A 20 7.75 -12.85 -4.05
C SER A 20 6.89 -11.95 -4.92
N LEU A 21 6.96 -10.64 -4.68
CA LEU A 21 6.24 -9.65 -5.48
C LEU A 21 6.80 -9.63 -6.92
N PRO A 22 5.95 -9.71 -7.96
CA PRO A 22 6.41 -9.61 -9.34
C PRO A 22 6.97 -8.22 -9.69
N ASN A 23 7.84 -8.15 -10.70
CA ASN A 23 8.53 -6.91 -11.09
C ASN A 23 7.59 -5.87 -11.68
N GLU A 24 6.57 -6.29 -12.42
CA GLU A 24 5.53 -5.44 -12.99
C GLU A 24 4.76 -4.68 -11.90
N VAL A 25 4.46 -5.34 -10.78
CA VAL A 25 3.81 -4.69 -9.63
C VAL A 25 4.75 -3.68 -8.98
N ILE A 26 6.05 -3.98 -8.90
CA ILE A 26 7.05 -3.05 -8.38
C ILE A 26 7.14 -1.78 -9.23
N VAL A 27 7.19 -1.93 -10.56
CA VAL A 27 7.23 -0.79 -11.49
C VAL A 27 5.97 0.05 -11.36
N TRP A 28 4.80 -0.59 -11.31
CA TRP A 28 3.54 0.11 -11.09
C TRP A 28 3.51 0.83 -9.73
N ALA A 29 3.95 0.19 -8.64
CA ALA A 29 3.91 0.77 -7.32
C ALA A 29 4.81 2.01 -7.20
N LYS A 30 5.98 2.02 -7.85
CA LYS A 30 6.85 3.20 -7.90
C LYS A 30 6.17 4.43 -8.49
N GLU A 31 5.20 4.20 -9.37
CA GLU A 31 4.53 5.24 -10.15
C GLU A 31 3.20 5.70 -9.53
N TYR A 32 2.44 4.77 -8.96
CA TYR A 32 1.07 5.06 -8.51
C TYR A 32 0.95 5.09 -6.99
N ALA A 33 1.79 4.36 -6.26
CA ALA A 33 1.72 4.26 -4.80
C ALA A 33 2.51 5.34 -4.06
N LEU A 34 3.11 6.30 -4.79
CA LEU A 34 3.85 7.42 -4.21
C LEU A 34 3.28 8.74 -4.70
N HIS A 35 3.05 9.65 -3.77
CA HIS A 35 2.81 11.05 -4.12
C HIS A 35 4.14 11.72 -4.47
N HIS A 36 4.50 11.69 -5.75
CA HIS A 36 5.74 12.26 -6.26
C HIS A 36 5.88 13.74 -5.86
N PRO A 37 7.01 14.15 -5.25
CA PRO A 37 7.13 15.48 -4.68
C PRO A 37 7.62 16.52 -5.70
N ALA A 38 7.21 17.77 -5.49
CA ALA A 38 7.84 18.94 -6.08
C ALA A 38 8.19 19.94 -4.98
N VAL A 39 9.44 20.40 -4.94
CA VAL A 39 9.97 21.15 -3.80
C VAL A 39 9.90 22.63 -4.08
N ARG A 40 9.05 23.35 -3.32
CA ARG A 40 8.94 24.81 -3.39
C ARG A 40 10.12 25.45 -2.65
N ARG A 41 10.89 26.24 -3.38
CA ARG A 41 12.01 27.06 -2.90
C ARG A 41 11.56 28.51 -2.75
N LYS A 42 12.49 29.38 -2.34
CA LYS A 42 12.27 30.84 -2.29
C LYS A 42 11.79 31.35 -3.66
N ASN A 43 11.05 32.46 -3.64
CA ASN A 43 10.50 33.12 -4.83
C ASN A 43 9.54 32.24 -5.66
N ASN A 44 8.82 31.31 -5.01
CA ASN A 44 7.80 30.46 -5.64
C ASN A 44 8.33 29.55 -6.78
N VAL A 45 9.64 29.31 -6.81
CA VAL A 45 10.25 28.34 -7.72
C VAL A 45 10.07 26.94 -7.15
N THR A 46 9.33 26.10 -7.85
CA THR A 46 9.03 24.72 -7.47
C THR A 46 9.75 23.75 -8.40
N VAL A 47 10.60 22.89 -7.85
CA VAL A 47 11.39 21.92 -8.62
C VAL A 47 10.73 20.55 -8.54
N CYS A 48 10.38 19.95 -9.68
CA CYS A 48 9.87 18.57 -9.73
C CYS A 48 10.98 17.59 -9.33
N ALA A 49 10.71 16.69 -8.37
CA ALA A 49 11.72 15.70 -7.98
C ALA A 49 11.92 14.59 -9.01
N MET A 50 10.94 14.35 -9.90
CA MET A 50 11.01 13.30 -10.92
C MET A 50 11.85 13.70 -12.12
N CYS A 51 11.64 14.91 -12.66
CA CYS A 51 12.35 15.37 -13.87
C CYS A 51 13.40 16.45 -13.60
N GLY A 52 13.49 17.00 -12.39
CA GLY A 52 14.43 18.05 -12.03
C GLY A 52 14.07 19.45 -12.55
N ASN A 53 13.03 19.58 -13.36
CA ASN A 53 12.66 20.87 -13.96
C ASN A 53 12.02 21.82 -12.94
N ALA A 54 12.38 23.10 -13.07
CA ALA A 54 11.84 24.19 -12.28
C ALA A 54 10.56 24.72 -12.93
N MET A 55 9.55 24.96 -12.10
CA MET A 55 8.26 25.51 -12.48
C MET A 55 7.96 26.67 -11.53
N VAL A 56 7.37 27.76 -12.03
CA VAL A 56 6.95 28.88 -11.18
C VAL A 56 5.45 28.77 -10.96
N TYR A 57 5.03 28.58 -9.71
CA TYR A 57 3.62 28.54 -9.33
C TYR A 57 3.33 29.65 -8.33
N SER A 58 2.49 30.62 -8.70
CA SER A 58 2.07 31.71 -7.84
C SER A 58 0.97 31.32 -6.84
N GLY A 59 0.31 30.17 -7.04
CA GLY A 59 -0.79 29.70 -6.20
C GLY A 59 -0.37 28.94 -4.94
N SER A 60 -1.31 28.80 -4.00
CA SER A 60 -1.17 28.03 -2.75
C SER A 60 -1.54 26.55 -2.90
N GLU A 61 -1.73 26.07 -4.15
CA GLU A 61 -2.11 24.70 -4.44
C GLU A 61 -1.08 23.70 -3.90
N ARG A 62 -1.59 22.54 -3.44
CA ARG A 62 -0.76 21.45 -2.89
C ARG A 62 -0.43 20.37 -3.92
N ASN A 63 -1.14 20.33 -5.04
CA ASN A 63 -0.90 19.40 -6.13
C ASN A 63 -0.87 20.19 -7.43
N VAL A 64 0.16 20.00 -8.24
CA VAL A 64 0.31 20.67 -9.53
C VAL A 64 0.71 19.68 -10.60
N LYS A 65 0.33 19.92 -11.85
CA LYS A 65 0.75 19.08 -12.96
C LYS A 65 2.14 19.50 -13.44
N CYS A 66 3.12 18.60 -13.37
CA CYS A 66 4.39 18.85 -14.04
C CYS A 66 4.20 18.74 -15.55
N MET A 67 4.55 19.79 -16.30
CA MET A 67 4.36 19.83 -17.75
C MET A 67 5.29 18.88 -18.49
N GLU A 68 6.49 18.66 -17.96
CA GLU A 68 7.52 17.80 -18.56
C GLU A 68 7.30 16.33 -18.22
N TYR A 69 6.99 16.05 -16.95
CA TYR A 69 6.69 14.69 -16.50
C TYR A 69 5.25 14.26 -16.82
N GLY A 70 4.37 15.20 -17.15
CA GLY A 70 2.97 14.97 -17.50
C GLY A 70 2.05 14.58 -16.34
N ARG A 71 2.56 14.44 -15.11
CA ARG A 71 1.81 13.93 -13.95
C ARG A 71 1.66 14.95 -12.83
N HIS A 72 0.68 14.71 -11.98
CA HIS A 72 0.47 15.50 -10.77
C HIS A 72 1.55 15.18 -9.74
N VAL A 73 2.14 16.24 -9.20
CA VAL A 73 3.16 16.20 -8.15
C VAL A 73 2.69 16.99 -6.95
N ARG A 74 3.00 16.49 -5.76
CA ARG A 74 2.63 17.12 -4.50
C ARG A 74 3.68 18.15 -4.12
N ILE A 75 3.26 19.38 -3.88
CA ILE A 75 4.15 20.44 -3.43
C ILE A 75 4.55 20.20 -1.97
N ILE A 76 5.86 20.26 -1.72
CA ILE A 76 6.48 20.17 -0.41
C ILE A 76 7.34 21.43 -0.21
N GLU A 77 7.15 22.11 0.91
CA GLU A 77 7.94 23.27 1.26
C GLU A 77 9.40 22.88 1.55
N SER A 78 10.36 23.73 1.19
CA SER A 78 11.79 23.43 1.31
C SER A 78 12.24 23.06 2.74
N GLU A 79 11.60 23.60 3.78
CA GLU A 79 11.87 23.24 5.17
C GLU A 79 11.42 21.82 5.49
N THR A 80 10.20 21.45 5.10
CA THR A 80 9.68 20.08 5.23
C THR A 80 10.54 19.10 4.43
N TRP A 81 10.96 19.47 3.22
CA TRP A 81 11.86 18.65 2.39
C TRP A 81 13.17 18.32 3.10
N LYS A 82 13.80 19.32 3.74
CA LYS A 82 15.02 19.14 4.53
C LYS A 82 14.78 18.22 5.73
N ALA A 83 13.66 18.39 6.43
CA ALA A 83 13.31 17.57 7.59
C ALA A 83 13.14 16.09 7.23
N ILE A 84 12.44 15.79 6.13
CA ILE A 84 12.22 14.41 5.67
C ILE A 84 13.40 13.85 4.85
N LYS A 85 14.40 14.68 4.54
CA LYS A 85 15.59 14.33 3.74
C LYS A 85 15.23 13.66 2.39
N GLY A 86 14.16 14.13 1.76
CA GLY A 86 13.63 13.59 0.50
C GLY A 86 12.95 12.21 0.60
N ASN A 87 12.70 11.70 1.81
CA ASN A 87 11.99 10.42 1.99
C ASN A 87 10.48 10.62 1.91
N ILE A 88 9.86 9.96 0.93
CA ILE A 88 8.41 9.85 0.79
C ILE A 88 8.03 8.39 0.93
N LYS A 89 6.89 8.14 1.57
CA LYS A 89 6.32 6.81 1.74
C LYS A 89 4.92 6.75 1.14
N GLY A 90 4.49 5.54 0.80
CA GLY A 90 3.12 5.22 0.47
C GLY A 90 2.86 3.73 0.65
N TRP A 91 1.61 3.35 0.44
CA TRP A 91 1.16 1.96 0.58
C TRP A 91 0.48 1.51 -0.69
N PHE A 92 0.67 0.24 -1.02
CA PHE A 92 -0.06 -0.42 -2.08
C PHE A 92 -0.45 -1.83 -1.70
N SER A 93 -1.43 -2.37 -2.39
CA SER A 93 -1.84 -3.75 -2.19
C SER A 93 -2.05 -4.50 -3.51
N THR A 94 -1.93 -5.82 -3.43
CA THR A 94 -2.35 -6.74 -4.48
C THR A 94 -3.48 -7.61 -3.96
N LEU A 95 -4.37 -8.01 -4.85
CA LEU A 95 -5.50 -8.86 -4.52
C LEU A 95 -5.44 -10.13 -5.36
N ASN A 96 -5.27 -11.27 -4.69
CA ASN A 96 -5.06 -12.56 -5.31
C ASN A 96 -5.90 -13.65 -4.64
N VAL A 97 -5.97 -14.82 -5.28
CA VAL A 97 -6.58 -16.01 -4.67
C VAL A 97 -5.52 -17.10 -4.53
N ILE A 98 -5.44 -17.71 -3.36
CA ILE A 98 -4.60 -18.89 -3.13
C ILE A 98 -5.47 -19.96 -2.50
N ASP A 99 -5.54 -21.13 -3.14
CA ASP A 99 -6.24 -22.31 -2.61
C ASP A 99 -7.71 -22.01 -2.22
N GLY A 100 -8.38 -21.20 -3.07
CA GLY A 100 -9.77 -20.77 -2.87
C GLY A 100 -9.97 -19.72 -1.77
N ILE A 101 -8.90 -19.19 -1.18
CA ILE A 101 -8.94 -18.15 -0.14
C ILE A 101 -8.58 -16.80 -0.76
N GLN A 102 -9.38 -15.77 -0.46
CA GLN A 102 -9.10 -14.41 -0.87
C GLN A 102 -7.91 -13.88 -0.08
N LEU A 103 -6.91 -13.35 -0.79
CA LEU A 103 -5.67 -12.83 -0.22
C LEU A 103 -5.45 -11.39 -0.67
N GLN A 104 -5.48 -10.45 0.28
CA GLN A 104 -4.97 -9.10 0.06
C GLN A 104 -3.59 -8.97 0.71
N ARG A 105 -2.57 -8.64 -0.09
CA ARG A 105 -1.20 -8.40 0.39
C ARG A 105 -0.95 -6.90 0.38
N THR A 106 -0.50 -6.36 1.50
CA THR A 106 -0.26 -4.92 1.65
C THR A 106 1.23 -4.65 1.85
N PHE A 107 1.74 -3.65 1.15
CA PHE A 107 3.15 -3.30 1.08
C PHE A 107 3.36 -1.83 1.40
N GLU A 108 4.51 -1.55 2.00
CA GLU A 108 5.07 -0.22 2.07
C GLU A 108 6.05 -0.01 0.92
N ILE A 109 5.95 1.14 0.27
CA ILE A 109 6.98 1.67 -0.60
C ILE A 109 7.54 2.96 -0.01
N ARG A 110 8.86 3.06 0.04
CA ARG A 110 9.58 4.28 0.39
C ARG A 110 10.49 4.66 -0.76
N CYS A 111 10.53 5.94 -1.08
CA CYS A 111 11.46 6.49 -2.05
C CYS A 111 12.23 7.65 -1.42
N ARG A 112 13.56 7.58 -1.53
CA ARG A 112 14.43 8.72 -1.27
C ARG A 112 14.74 9.40 -2.59
N TYR A 113 14.14 10.57 -2.76
CA TYR A 113 14.32 11.41 -3.93
C TYR A 113 15.58 12.26 -3.82
N TYR A 114 16.22 12.47 -4.97
CA TYR A 114 17.39 13.33 -5.10
C TYR A 114 17.12 14.41 -6.14
N LEU A 115 17.36 15.67 -5.77
CA LEU A 115 17.19 16.82 -6.69
C LEU A 115 18.48 17.15 -7.47
N ASP A 116 19.56 16.41 -7.23
CA ASP A 116 20.89 16.63 -7.83
C ASP A 116 21.17 15.70 -9.03
N GLY A 117 20.12 15.05 -9.56
CA GLY A 117 20.22 14.17 -10.73
C GLY A 117 20.64 12.74 -10.43
N ARG A 118 20.88 12.37 -9.15
CA ARG A 118 21.13 10.98 -8.76
C ARG A 118 19.87 10.11 -8.85
N ASP A 119 20.08 8.83 -9.14
CA ASP A 119 19.03 7.83 -9.12
C ASP A 119 18.33 7.76 -7.77
N HIS A 120 17.01 7.76 -7.80
CA HIS A 120 16.18 7.64 -6.60
C HIS A 120 16.29 6.25 -6.00
N GLN A 121 16.30 6.18 -4.67
CA GLN A 121 16.42 4.91 -3.95
C GLN A 121 15.04 4.45 -3.49
N TYR A 122 14.62 3.28 -3.99
CA TYR A 122 13.35 2.67 -3.62
C TYR A 122 13.56 1.52 -2.65
N TYR A 123 12.68 1.44 -1.66
CA TYR A 123 12.59 0.35 -0.71
C TYR A 123 11.14 -0.13 -0.65
N ILE A 124 10.93 -1.42 -0.89
CA ILE A 124 9.60 -2.04 -0.83
C ILE A 124 9.63 -3.15 0.21
N ARG A 125 8.57 -3.23 1.01
CA ARG A 125 8.43 -4.25 2.04
C ARG A 125 6.99 -4.67 2.22
N GLU A 126 6.76 -5.97 2.31
CA GLU A 126 5.44 -6.51 2.65
C GLU A 126 5.15 -6.33 4.15
N LEU A 127 4.01 -5.72 4.47
CA LEU A 127 3.60 -5.40 5.84
C LEU A 127 2.64 -6.46 6.41
N SER A 128 1.60 -6.77 5.65
CA SER A 128 0.51 -7.64 6.10
C SER A 128 -0.14 -8.38 4.95
N ARG A 129 -0.80 -9.48 5.31
CA ARG A 129 -1.60 -10.30 4.43
C ARG A 129 -2.92 -10.58 5.13
N HIS A 130 -4.01 -10.25 4.49
CA HIS A 130 -5.36 -10.54 4.94
C HIS A 130 -5.87 -11.76 4.19
N TRP A 131 -6.17 -12.81 4.95
CA TRP A 131 -6.66 -14.08 4.43
C TRP A 131 -8.13 -14.22 4.79
N LEU A 132 -8.98 -14.17 3.79
CA LEU A 132 -10.41 -14.19 3.97
C LEU A 132 -11.01 -15.43 3.28
N SER A 133 -11.62 -16.30 4.08
CA SER A 133 -12.23 -17.51 3.55
C SER A 133 -13.53 -17.17 2.81
N PRO A 134 -13.99 -18.03 1.88
CA PRO A 134 -15.31 -17.89 1.29
C PRO A 134 -16.44 -17.86 2.33
N GLN A 135 -16.24 -18.49 3.50
CA GLN A 135 -17.17 -18.52 4.62
C GLN A 135 -17.10 -17.27 5.51
N GLY A 136 -16.20 -16.31 5.22
CA GLY A 136 -16.05 -15.07 5.97
C GLY A 136 -15.08 -15.13 7.15
N GLU A 137 -14.33 -16.22 7.32
CA GLU A 137 -13.29 -16.31 8.36
C GLU A 137 -12.07 -15.46 7.97
N LEU A 138 -11.67 -14.55 8.86
CA LEU A 138 -10.50 -13.69 8.67
C LEU A 138 -9.31 -14.17 9.50
N ALA A 139 -8.14 -14.25 8.87
CA ALA A 139 -6.86 -14.37 9.55
C ALA A 139 -5.87 -13.37 8.96
N ILE A 140 -5.02 -12.79 9.80
CA ILE A 140 -4.02 -11.81 9.38
C ILE A 140 -2.64 -12.36 9.69
N THR A 141 -1.78 -12.42 8.68
CA THR A 141 -0.34 -12.64 8.89
C THR A 141 0.39 -11.34 8.58
N ALA A 142 1.17 -10.82 9.52
CA ALA A 142 1.82 -9.53 9.35
C ALA A 142 3.15 -9.46 10.09
N LEU A 143 3.97 -8.48 9.68
CA LEU A 143 5.11 -8.04 10.46
C LEU A 143 4.64 -7.61 11.86
N PRO A 144 5.43 -7.88 12.92
CA PRO A 144 5.10 -7.36 14.22
C PRO A 144 5.12 -5.83 14.18
N ARG A 145 4.23 -5.19 14.92
CA ARG A 145 4.33 -3.74 15.15
C ARG A 145 5.22 -3.44 16.33
N MET A 146 5.95 -2.34 16.24
CA MET A 146 6.57 -1.71 17.40
C MET A 146 5.52 -0.83 18.10
N MET A 147 5.46 -0.92 19.43
CA MET A 147 4.59 -0.06 20.23
C MET A 147 5.01 1.40 20.05
N GLY A 148 4.07 2.29 19.73
CA GLY A 148 4.36 3.70 19.48
C GLY A 148 3.16 4.47 18.95
N GLN A 149 3.31 5.79 18.86
CA GLN A 149 2.25 6.70 18.42
C GLN A 149 1.96 6.62 16.90
N PHE A 150 2.93 6.17 16.09
CA PHE A 150 2.75 6.11 14.64
C PHE A 150 2.21 4.76 14.19
N LEU A 151 1.17 4.79 13.34
CA LEU A 151 0.49 3.61 12.79
C LEU A 151 1.45 2.68 12.03
N ASP A 152 2.48 3.22 11.39
CA ASP A 152 3.40 2.52 10.51
C ASP A 152 4.77 2.19 11.15
N CYS A 153 4.82 2.13 12.47
CA CYS A 153 6.01 1.65 13.17
C CYS A 153 6.16 0.12 13.06
N PHE A 154 6.94 -0.33 12.07
CA PHE A 154 7.36 -1.72 11.87
C PHE A 154 8.88 -1.87 12.10
N PRO A 155 9.35 -2.95 12.76
CA PRO A 155 10.76 -3.16 13.01
C PRO A 155 11.48 -3.45 11.71
N LEU A 156 12.71 -2.96 11.52
CA LEU A 156 13.47 -3.11 10.27
C LEU A 156 13.62 -4.58 9.84
N VAL A 157 13.83 -5.47 10.81
CA VAL A 157 13.87 -6.92 10.61
C VAL A 157 12.66 -7.55 11.31
N GLY A 158 11.92 -8.38 10.59
CA GLY A 158 10.76 -9.06 11.14
C GLY A 158 10.21 -10.09 10.16
N LYS A 159 9.54 -11.11 10.70
CA LYS A 159 8.88 -12.15 9.92
C LYS A 159 7.37 -11.91 9.87
N ILE A 160 6.77 -12.18 8.71
CA ILE A 160 5.31 -12.19 8.53
C ILE A 160 4.77 -13.47 9.16
N GLU A 161 4.01 -13.29 10.24
CA GLU A 161 3.48 -14.38 11.04
C GLU A 161 2.03 -14.08 11.43
N LEU A 162 1.29 -15.10 11.87
CA LEU A 162 -0.08 -14.93 12.35
C LEU A 162 -0.17 -13.93 13.51
N ARG A 163 -0.99 -12.89 13.33
CA ARG A 163 -1.28 -11.83 14.31
C ARG A 163 -2.77 -11.83 14.65
N GLY A 164 -3.06 -11.64 15.94
CA GLY A 164 -4.42 -11.43 16.44
C GLY A 164 -4.60 -10.07 17.14
N THR A 165 -3.51 -9.34 17.38
CA THR A 165 -3.53 -7.99 17.95
C THR A 165 -3.35 -6.95 16.84
N SER A 166 -3.83 -5.73 17.09
CA SER A 166 -3.67 -4.58 16.17
C SER A 166 -4.30 -4.76 14.78
N GLN A 167 -5.32 -5.63 14.67
CA GLN A 167 -6.08 -5.85 13.43
C GLN A 167 -6.51 -4.53 12.78
N MET A 168 -7.08 -3.61 13.55
CA MET A 168 -7.57 -2.31 13.05
C MET A 168 -6.51 -1.52 12.29
N VAL A 169 -5.24 -1.64 12.65
CA VAL A 169 -4.15 -0.90 11.99
C VAL A 169 -3.82 -1.55 10.66
N TYR A 170 -3.77 -2.88 10.60
CA TYR A 170 -3.55 -3.59 9.34
C TYR A 170 -4.71 -3.35 8.38
N ASP A 171 -5.94 -3.37 8.89
CA ASP A 171 -7.15 -3.03 8.12
C ASP A 171 -7.06 -1.60 7.58
N TYR A 172 -6.71 -0.61 8.43
CA TYR A 172 -6.52 0.77 8.00
C TYR A 172 -5.45 0.94 6.90
N ILE A 173 -4.29 0.29 7.05
CA ILE A 173 -3.21 0.39 6.05
C ILE A 173 -3.64 -0.26 4.73
N ALA A 174 -4.29 -1.43 4.78
CA ALA A 174 -4.81 -2.10 3.59
C ALA A 174 -5.88 -1.25 2.89
N ASP A 175 -6.81 -0.70 3.66
CA ASP A 175 -7.90 0.15 3.16
C ASP A 175 -7.42 1.47 2.56
N ASN A 176 -6.28 2.01 3.01
CA ASN A 176 -5.69 3.24 2.47
C ASN A 176 -4.53 2.98 1.50
N SER A 177 -4.39 1.76 1.02
CA SER A 177 -3.37 1.39 0.05
C SER A 177 -3.87 1.52 -1.38
N GLU A 178 -2.99 1.93 -2.30
CA GLU A 178 -3.29 1.93 -3.73
C GLU A 178 -3.40 0.48 -4.22
N LEU A 179 -4.53 0.12 -4.84
CA LEU A 179 -4.79 -1.25 -5.28
C LEU A 179 -4.25 -1.50 -6.69
N TYR A 180 -3.42 -2.55 -6.84
CA TYR A 180 -2.92 -2.98 -8.13
C TYR A 180 -4.08 -3.43 -9.05
N PRO A 181 -4.13 -2.98 -10.33
CA PRO A 181 -5.30 -3.20 -11.19
C PRO A 181 -5.61 -4.66 -11.55
N ASP A 182 -4.58 -5.51 -11.66
CA ASP A 182 -4.77 -6.92 -11.97
C ASP A 182 -5.15 -7.69 -10.70
N ILE A 183 -6.47 -7.78 -10.48
CA ILE A 183 -7.08 -8.41 -9.31
C ILE A 183 -7.56 -9.82 -9.62
N GLN A 184 -7.48 -10.70 -8.62
CA GLN A 184 -8.14 -12.00 -8.66
C GLN A 184 -9.07 -12.11 -7.45
N LEU A 185 -10.29 -12.58 -7.73
CA LEU A 185 -11.35 -12.73 -6.74
C LEU A 185 -11.79 -14.18 -6.63
N ILE A 186 -12.20 -14.58 -5.42
CA ILE A 186 -12.87 -15.86 -5.22
C ILE A 186 -14.19 -15.91 -6.00
N SER A 187 -14.66 -17.12 -6.33
CA SER A 187 -15.84 -17.32 -7.19
C SER A 187 -17.10 -16.60 -6.68
N SER A 188 -17.30 -16.52 -5.37
CA SER A 188 -18.43 -15.83 -4.75
C SER A 188 -18.42 -14.30 -4.92
N LEU A 189 -17.30 -13.73 -5.38
CA LEU A 189 -17.12 -12.30 -5.66
C LEU A 189 -16.84 -12.02 -7.14
N SER A 190 -17.06 -13.02 -8.02
CA SER A 190 -16.70 -12.93 -9.45
C SER A 190 -17.40 -11.83 -10.24
N GLU A 191 -18.53 -11.31 -9.73
CA GLU A 191 -19.27 -10.20 -10.34
C GLU A 191 -18.65 -8.82 -10.05
N LEU A 192 -17.76 -8.72 -9.06
CA LEU A 192 -17.12 -7.46 -8.70
C LEU A 192 -15.96 -7.14 -9.65
N THR A 193 -15.81 -5.86 -9.96
CA THR A 193 -14.74 -5.32 -10.80
C THR A 193 -13.72 -4.55 -9.98
N TYR A 194 -12.58 -4.23 -10.61
CA TYR A 194 -11.57 -3.35 -10.02
C TYR A 194 -12.18 -2.00 -9.58
N ASN A 195 -13.12 -1.44 -10.35
CA ASN A 195 -13.73 -0.15 -10.01
C ASN A 195 -14.63 -0.21 -8.78
N ASP A 196 -15.18 -1.37 -8.46
CA ASP A 196 -16.02 -1.57 -7.26
C ASP A 196 -15.17 -1.64 -5.99
N ILE A 197 -13.94 -2.14 -6.11
CA ILE A 197 -13.04 -2.39 -4.97
C ILE A 197 -12.03 -1.26 -4.77
N ARG A 198 -11.59 -0.61 -5.85
CA ARG A 198 -10.54 0.41 -5.79
C ARG A 198 -11.01 1.62 -4.98
N GLY A 199 -10.10 2.17 -4.19
CA GLY A 199 -10.34 3.35 -3.35
C GLY A 199 -10.12 3.04 -1.88
N THR A 200 -10.56 3.97 -1.03
CA THR A 200 -10.46 3.81 0.42
C THR A 200 -11.45 2.76 0.91
N GLY A 201 -10.97 1.75 1.64
CA GLY A 201 -11.82 0.73 2.23
C GLY A 201 -11.81 -0.63 1.51
N SER A 202 -10.84 -0.91 0.64
CA SER A 202 -10.81 -2.14 -0.17
C SER A 202 -10.95 -3.44 0.64
N GLN A 203 -10.25 -3.57 1.76
CA GLN A 203 -10.29 -4.77 2.61
C GLN A 203 -11.62 -4.86 3.36
N THR A 204 -12.12 -3.74 3.88
CA THR A 204 -13.44 -3.68 4.53
C THR A 204 -14.56 -4.04 3.56
N PHE A 205 -14.51 -3.48 2.34
CA PHE A 205 -15.48 -3.75 1.28
C PHE A 205 -15.54 -5.23 0.90
N ILE A 206 -14.38 -5.88 0.70
CA ILE A 206 -14.33 -7.32 0.36
C ILE A 206 -14.94 -8.17 1.48
N ARG A 207 -14.69 -7.82 2.75
CA ARG A 207 -15.28 -8.53 3.90
C ARG A 207 -16.79 -8.40 3.92
N ASP A 208 -17.30 -7.21 3.71
CA ASP A 208 -18.74 -6.94 3.69
C ASP A 208 -19.41 -7.63 2.50
N ALA A 209 -18.76 -7.64 1.33
CA ALA A 209 -19.24 -8.35 0.15
C ALA A 209 -19.38 -9.86 0.40
N ILE A 210 -18.39 -10.51 1.03
CA ILE A 210 -18.49 -11.93 1.38
C ILE A 210 -19.60 -12.18 2.40
N ALA A 211 -19.73 -11.32 3.42
CA ALA A 211 -20.80 -11.45 4.41
C ALA A 211 -22.19 -11.35 3.74
N LEU A 212 -22.36 -10.45 2.78
CA LEU A 212 -23.60 -10.31 2.01
C LEU A 212 -23.88 -11.53 1.13
N THR A 213 -22.87 -12.09 0.47
CA THR A 213 -23.05 -13.31 -0.35
C THR A 213 -23.43 -14.51 0.51
N ASN A 214 -22.84 -14.64 1.70
CA ASN A 214 -23.15 -15.73 2.62
C ASN A 214 -24.52 -15.57 3.30
N GLY A 215 -25.01 -14.34 3.49
CA GLY A 215 -26.36 -14.08 4.03
C GLY A 215 -27.49 -14.24 3.00
N LYS A 216 -27.16 -14.35 1.71
CA LYS A 216 -28.11 -14.62 0.61
C LYS A 216 -28.28 -16.11 0.30
N GLN A 217 -27.45 -16.98 0.88
CA GLN A 217 -27.53 -18.45 0.77
C GLN A 217 -28.34 -19.04 1.91
#